data_AF-A0A1G1WJ78-F1
#
_entry.id   AF-A0A1G1WJ78-F1
#
_cell.length_a   1.000
_cell.length_b   1.000
_cell.length_c   1.000
_cell.angle_alpha   90.00
_cell.angle_beta   90.00
_cell.angle_gamma   90.00
#
_symmetry.space_group_name_H-M   'P 1'
#
loop_
_entity.id
_entity.type
_entity.pdbx_description
1 polymer ?
#
loop_
_entity_poly.entity_id
_entity_poly.type
_entity_poly.pdbx_seq_one_letter_code
_entity_poly.pdbx_strand_id
1 'polypeptide(L)'
;MIYLVHGDDSLSSRRFLFRLKSGYDQVVDITGKNISKERLELALFSESLLAKKILVVVEDLKNWQEIKGLKLNNASDLVFWFKNKIELPDFPINRVILFDLRQANAFKLADALLMKNEKLSLLTLSSLLKQGEPAEKILGTIGFAFRNLALTLEGNLEKIVRNSYAQEKIKQQANFWTMPQISLAFDAIFTTDLRLRQREHNPSMELLALINTLFTLSKRDASEVKDTNKIT
;
A
#
# COMPACT_ATOMS: atom_id res chain seq x y z
N MET A 1 20.99 9.74 12.70
CA MET A 1 20.99 8.97 11.43
C MET A 1 20.08 9.65 10.42
N ILE A 2 20.44 9.67 9.13
CA ILE A 2 19.71 10.35 8.06
C ILE A 2 19.05 9.32 7.13
N TYR A 3 17.73 9.40 7.02
CA TYR A 3 16.92 8.59 6.13
C TYR A 3 16.42 9.44 4.96
N LEU A 4 16.45 8.88 3.76
CA LEU A 4 15.72 9.39 2.60
C LEU A 4 14.60 8.41 2.25
N VAL A 5 13.36 8.87 2.38
CA VAL A 5 12.15 8.09 2.04
C VAL A 5 11.49 8.75 0.83
N HIS A 6 11.41 8.05 -0.29
CA HIS A 6 10.87 8.60 -1.54
C HIS A 6 10.26 7.48 -2.40
N GLY A 7 9.39 7.82 -3.34
CA GLY A 7 8.85 6.86 -4.29
C GLY A 7 7.36 7.04 -4.58
N ASP A 8 6.91 6.49 -5.70
CA ASP A 8 5.58 6.74 -6.26
C ASP A 8 4.44 6.02 -5.50
N ASP A 9 4.76 5.03 -4.65
CA ASP A 9 3.80 4.41 -3.71
C ASP A 9 3.71 5.23 -2.41
N SER A 10 3.06 6.39 -2.53
CA SER A 10 2.88 7.35 -1.42
C SER A 10 2.10 6.78 -0.22
N LEU A 11 1.23 5.78 -0.42
CA LEU A 11 0.46 5.16 0.66
C LEU A 11 1.35 4.26 1.51
N SER A 12 2.16 3.40 0.88
CA SER A 12 3.10 2.54 1.59
C SER A 12 4.22 3.36 2.24
N SER A 13 4.70 4.42 1.56
CA SER A 13 5.70 5.32 2.14
C SER A 13 5.19 6.03 3.39
N ARG A 14 3.93 6.49 3.37
CA ARG A 14 3.29 7.13 4.53
C ARG A 14 3.05 6.15 5.69
N ARG A 15 2.65 4.91 5.39
CA ARG A 15 2.52 3.85 6.40
C ARG A 15 3.87 3.44 7.00
N PHE A 16 4.93 3.44 6.21
CA PHE A 16 6.28 3.26 6.72
C PHE A 16 6.67 4.41 7.65
N LEU A 17 6.46 5.66 7.21
CA LEU A 17 6.78 6.83 8.02
C LEU A 17 6.02 6.81 9.35
N PHE A 18 4.74 6.44 9.34
CA PHE A 18 3.93 6.30 10.56
C PHE A 18 4.52 5.26 11.54
N ARG A 19 4.92 4.09 11.04
CA ARG A 19 5.59 3.05 11.84
C ARG A 19 6.97 3.47 12.34
N LEU A 20 7.70 4.25 11.54
CA LEU A 20 8.99 4.79 11.95
C LEU A 20 8.79 5.77 13.11
N LYS A 21 7.81 6.70 12.99
CA LYS A 21 7.45 7.67 14.03
C LYS A 21 7.09 7.03 15.36
N SER A 22 6.34 5.91 15.35
CA SER A 22 5.96 5.20 16.59
C SER A 22 7.15 4.64 17.40
N GLY A 23 8.35 4.57 16.80
CA GLY A 23 9.56 4.15 17.50
C GLY A 23 10.31 5.26 18.24
N TYR A 24 9.79 6.49 18.24
CA TYR A 24 10.43 7.66 18.86
C TYR A 24 9.50 8.31 19.87
N ASP A 25 10.08 8.77 20.99
CA ASP A 25 9.35 9.47 22.05
C ASP A 25 8.91 10.88 21.61
N GLN A 26 9.68 11.49 20.71
CA GLN A 26 9.42 12.83 20.19
C GLN A 26 9.63 12.88 18.68
N VAL A 27 8.65 13.46 17.99
CA VAL A 27 8.66 13.66 16.54
C VAL A 27 8.41 15.13 16.23
N VAL A 28 9.24 15.71 15.37
CA VAL A 28 9.11 17.08 14.87
C VAL A 28 8.89 17.02 13.36
N ASP A 29 7.68 17.39 12.92
CA ASP A 29 7.32 17.47 11.50
C ASP A 29 7.54 18.89 10.96
N ILE A 30 8.29 19.01 9.86
CA ILE A 30 8.63 20.28 9.22
C ILE A 30 8.32 20.19 7.73
N THR A 31 7.59 21.18 7.20
CA THR A 31 7.45 21.32 5.74
C THR A 31 8.74 21.89 5.15
N GLY A 32 9.26 21.24 4.12
CA GLY A 32 10.49 21.60 3.40
C GLY A 32 10.36 22.84 2.50
N LYS A 33 9.20 23.52 2.50
CA LYS A 33 9.03 24.84 1.88
C LYS A 33 9.70 25.89 2.78
N ASN A 34 10.72 26.56 2.25
CA ASN A 34 11.45 27.65 2.90
C ASN A 34 12.15 27.23 4.22
N ILE A 35 12.79 26.05 4.21
CA ILE A 35 13.52 25.56 5.38
C ILE A 35 14.98 26.04 5.32
N SER A 36 15.42 26.74 6.36
CA SER A 36 16.82 27.13 6.50
C SER A 36 17.59 26.11 7.34
N LYS A 37 18.91 26.07 7.16
CA LYS A 37 19.81 25.26 7.98
C LYS A 37 19.62 25.51 9.47
N GLU A 38 19.54 26.77 9.88
CA GLU A 38 19.45 27.17 11.29
C GLU A 38 18.17 26.61 11.93
N ARG A 39 17.05 26.68 11.21
CA ARG A 39 15.78 26.12 11.68
C ARG A 39 15.85 24.61 11.83
N LEU A 40 16.50 23.92 10.90
CA LEU A 40 16.64 22.47 10.94
C LEU A 40 17.61 22.04 12.06
N GLU A 41 18.69 22.78 12.29
CA GLU A 41 19.60 22.57 13.41
C GLU A 41 18.87 22.80 14.74
N LEU A 42 18.10 23.88 14.89
CA LEU A 42 17.29 24.10 16.10
C LEU A 42 16.36 22.92 16.40
N ALA A 43 15.75 22.31 15.38
CA ALA A 43 14.93 21.12 15.58
C ALA A 43 15.78 19.89 15.99
N LEU A 44 16.93 19.68 15.37
CA LEU A 44 17.83 18.55 15.64
C LEU A 44 18.56 18.64 16.99
N PHE A 45 18.82 19.85 17.46
CA PHE A 45 19.49 20.14 18.74
C PHE A 45 18.51 20.61 19.81
N SER A 46 17.20 20.61 19.55
CA SER A 46 16.22 20.86 20.59
C SER A 46 16.39 19.79 21.67
N GLU A 47 16.87 20.20 22.84
CA GLU A 47 17.05 19.27 23.94
C GLU A 47 15.67 18.83 24.42
N SER A 48 15.40 17.54 24.28
CA SER A 48 14.32 16.93 25.01
C SER A 48 14.85 16.52 26.37
N LEU A 49 14.35 17.15 27.43
CA LEU A 49 14.70 16.79 28.80
C LEU A 49 14.23 15.38 29.19
N LEU A 50 13.39 14.74 28.37
CA LEU A 50 12.74 13.45 28.64
C LEU A 50 12.84 12.42 27.50
N ALA A 51 12.98 12.84 26.24
CA ALA A 51 13.06 11.89 25.13
C ALA A 51 14.46 11.28 25.01
N LYS A 52 14.53 9.95 24.86
CA LYS A 52 15.81 9.26 24.62
C LYS A 52 16.33 9.50 23.21
N LYS A 53 15.43 9.78 22.26
CA LYS A 53 15.75 10.02 20.86
C LYS A 53 14.66 10.84 20.17
N ILE A 54 15.07 11.82 19.36
CA ILE A 54 14.16 12.70 18.60
C ILE A 54 14.19 12.31 17.13
N LEU A 55 13.02 12.28 16.47
CA LEU A 55 12.90 12.17 15.02
C LEU A 55 12.48 13.50 14.42
N VAL A 56 13.31 14.08 13.56
CA VAL A 56 12.94 15.24 12.74
C VAL A 56 12.55 14.73 11.35
N VAL A 57 11.36 15.11 10.88
CA VAL A 57 10.84 14.73 9.56
C VAL A 57 10.68 16.00 8.73
N VAL A 58 11.34 16.04 7.58
CA VAL A 58 11.25 17.13 6.61
C VAL A 58 10.50 16.63 5.38
N GLU A 59 9.32 17.19 5.12
CA GLU A 59 8.47 16.82 3.99
C GLU A 59 8.75 17.68 2.76
N ASP A 60 9.03 17.08 1.60
CA ASP A 60 9.18 17.72 0.30
C ASP A 60 10.20 18.90 0.29
N LEU A 61 11.43 18.65 0.75
CA LEU A 61 12.54 19.60 0.68
C LEU A 61 12.84 19.99 -0.77
N LYS A 62 12.83 21.28 -1.07
CA LYS A 62 13.05 21.76 -2.45
C LYS A 62 14.51 22.00 -2.80
N ASN A 63 15.32 22.45 -1.85
CA ASN A 63 16.67 22.93 -2.12
C ASN A 63 17.67 22.36 -1.10
N TRP A 64 18.45 21.37 -1.54
CA TRP A 64 19.49 20.74 -0.73
C TRP A 64 20.64 21.68 -0.36
N GLN A 65 20.86 22.76 -1.14
CA GLN A 65 21.91 23.74 -0.83
C GLN A 65 21.61 24.54 0.44
N GLU A 66 20.33 24.79 0.74
CA GLU A 66 19.89 25.54 1.94
C GLU A 66 20.25 24.83 3.24
N ILE A 67 20.52 23.53 3.20
CA ILE A 67 20.87 22.72 4.36
C ILE A 67 22.27 22.10 4.25
N LYS A 68 23.11 22.58 3.32
CA LYS A 68 24.45 22.03 3.12
C LYS A 68 25.31 22.16 4.40
N GLY A 69 26.02 21.08 4.74
CA GLY A 69 26.86 21.02 5.94
C GLY A 69 26.08 21.03 7.25
N LEU A 70 24.84 20.54 7.23
CA LEU A 70 24.02 20.28 8.41
C LEU A 70 24.77 19.37 9.40
N LYS A 71 24.79 19.77 10.68
CA LYS A 71 25.31 18.91 11.75
C LYS A 71 24.18 18.10 12.37
N LEU A 72 24.43 16.82 12.63
CA LEU A 72 23.50 15.97 13.39
C LEU A 72 24.03 15.73 14.80
N ASN A 73 23.10 15.77 15.76
CA ASN A 73 23.30 15.24 17.09
C ASN A 73 23.16 13.71 17.07
N ASN A 74 23.92 12.99 17.90
CA ASN A 74 23.78 11.55 18.12
C ASN A 74 22.42 11.17 18.73
N ALA A 75 21.76 12.10 19.42
CA ALA A 75 20.42 11.91 19.99
C ALA A 75 19.26 12.11 18.99
N SER A 76 19.55 12.43 17.73
CA SER A 76 18.54 12.81 16.75
C SER A 76 18.68 12.04 15.43
N ASP A 77 17.55 11.59 14.91
CA ASP A 77 17.43 11.05 13.56
C ASP A 77 16.66 12.02 12.66
N LEU A 78 17.03 12.07 11.40
CA LEU A 78 16.48 12.96 10.38
C LEU A 78 15.90 12.15 9.24
N VAL A 79 14.67 12.46 8.82
CA VAL A 79 14.01 11.82 7.68
C VAL A 79 13.64 12.89 6.67
N PHE A 80 14.17 12.78 5.46
CA PHE A 80 13.64 13.50 4.32
C PHE A 80 12.58 12.62 3.65
N TRP A 81 11.32 13.06 3.65
CA TRP A 81 10.21 12.33 3.05
C TRP A 81 9.70 13.06 1.81
N PHE A 82 9.59 12.33 0.70
CA PHE A 82 9.07 12.82 -0.57
C PHE A 82 7.92 11.96 -1.04
N LYS A 83 6.87 12.62 -1.52
CA LYS A 83 5.68 11.92 -2.05
C LYS A 83 5.94 11.14 -3.34
N ASN A 84 6.94 11.57 -4.12
CA ASN A 84 7.27 11.00 -5.41
C ASN A 84 8.71 10.49 -5.41
N LYS A 85 9.08 9.67 -6.40
CA LYS A 85 10.47 9.29 -6.62
C LYS A 85 11.31 10.52 -7.02
N ILE A 86 12.33 10.81 -6.22
CA ILE A 86 13.36 11.81 -6.54
C ILE A 86 14.68 11.16 -6.99
N GLU A 87 15.53 11.93 -7.66
CA GLU A 87 16.94 11.61 -7.84
C GLU A 87 17.69 11.71 -6.52
N LEU A 88 18.76 10.91 -6.36
CA LEU A 88 19.56 10.95 -5.15
C LEU A 88 20.32 12.27 -5.07
N PRO A 89 20.17 13.04 -3.99
CA PRO A 89 20.87 14.30 -3.83
C PRO A 89 22.35 14.07 -3.53
N ASP A 90 23.16 15.06 -3.86
CA ASP A 90 24.53 15.17 -3.35
C ASP A 90 24.51 15.67 -1.89
N PHE A 91 24.03 14.81 -1.00
CA PHE A 91 23.90 15.05 0.43
C PHE A 91 24.15 13.74 1.19
N PRO A 92 24.86 13.76 2.33
CA PRO A 92 25.12 12.54 3.09
C PRO A 92 23.82 11.92 3.59
N ILE A 93 23.49 10.73 3.08
CA ILE A 93 22.32 9.95 3.48
C ILE A 93 22.80 8.59 3.99
N ASN A 94 22.37 8.20 5.19
CA ASN A 94 22.74 6.91 5.76
C ASN A 94 21.88 5.77 5.21
N ARG A 95 20.59 6.02 4.94
CA ARG A 95 19.66 4.98 4.47
C ARG A 95 18.66 5.53 3.47
N VAL A 96 18.63 4.96 2.27
CA VAL A 96 17.63 5.24 1.25
C VAL A 96 16.54 4.17 1.29
N ILE A 97 15.28 4.59 1.27
CA ILE A 97 14.11 3.72 1.28
C ILE A 97 13.20 4.14 0.13
N LEU A 98 13.22 3.33 -0.93
CA LEU A 98 12.47 3.56 -2.15
C LEU A 98 11.13 2.81 -2.12
N PHE A 99 10.03 3.55 -2.25
CA PHE A 99 8.67 3.02 -2.39
C PHE A 99 8.23 3.09 -3.86
N ASP A 100 8.77 2.20 -4.69
CA ASP A 100 8.47 2.18 -6.12
C ASP A 100 7.17 1.42 -6.42
N LEU A 101 6.29 2.00 -7.25
CA LEU A 101 5.15 1.30 -7.85
C LEU A 101 5.60 0.20 -8.83
N ARG A 102 6.88 0.18 -9.25
CA ARG A 102 7.48 -0.90 -10.06
C ARG A 102 7.51 -2.25 -9.34
N GLN A 103 7.38 -2.29 -8.01
CA GLN A 103 7.12 -3.55 -7.31
C GLN A 103 5.62 -3.88 -7.25
N ALA A 104 4.83 -3.42 -8.23
CA ALA A 104 3.51 -3.97 -8.45
C ALA A 104 3.68 -5.48 -8.66
N ASN A 105 3.00 -6.26 -7.85
CA ASN A 105 2.87 -7.69 -8.03
C ASN A 105 1.38 -8.03 -7.84
N ALA A 106 0.99 -9.19 -8.34
CA ALA A 106 -0.41 -9.62 -8.27
C ALA A 106 -0.94 -9.65 -6.82
N PHE A 107 -0.09 -9.90 -5.81
CA PHE A 107 -0.48 -9.88 -4.39
C PHE A 107 -0.82 -8.47 -3.90
N LYS A 108 -0.05 -7.43 -4.28
CA LYS A 108 -0.37 -6.04 -3.93
C LYS A 108 -1.68 -5.58 -4.58
N LEU A 109 -1.97 -6.04 -5.79
CA LEU A 109 -3.25 -5.80 -6.44
C LEU A 109 -4.39 -6.46 -5.64
N ALA A 110 -4.25 -7.75 -5.33
CA ALA A 110 -5.24 -8.47 -4.53
C ALA A 110 -5.46 -7.82 -3.15
N ASP A 111 -4.39 -7.38 -2.49
CA ASP A 111 -4.47 -6.67 -1.22
C ASP A 111 -5.23 -5.35 -1.31
N ALA A 112 -4.91 -4.54 -2.33
CA ALA A 112 -5.56 -3.27 -2.56
C ALA A 112 -7.06 -3.46 -2.84
N LEU A 113 -7.40 -4.52 -3.59
CA LEU A 113 -8.76 -4.86 -3.95
C LEU A 113 -9.56 -5.32 -2.73
N LEU A 114 -9.01 -6.26 -1.93
CA LEU A 114 -9.67 -6.74 -0.73
C LEU A 114 -9.84 -5.65 0.34
N MET A 115 -8.94 -4.66 0.38
CA MET A 115 -9.05 -3.47 1.23
C MET A 115 -9.94 -2.37 0.64
N LYS A 116 -10.69 -2.65 -0.45
CA LYS A 116 -11.56 -1.70 -1.15
C LYS A 116 -10.87 -0.41 -1.62
N ASN A 117 -9.56 -0.45 -1.89
CA ASN A 117 -8.81 0.71 -2.40
C ASN A 117 -8.83 0.72 -3.93
N GLU A 118 -9.87 1.30 -4.50
CA GLU A 118 -10.13 1.39 -5.95
C GLU A 118 -8.96 2.03 -6.71
N LYS A 119 -8.52 3.20 -6.27
CA LYS A 119 -7.42 3.93 -6.91
C LYS A 119 -6.13 3.11 -6.93
N LEU A 120 -5.73 2.54 -5.79
CA LEU A 120 -4.50 1.75 -5.71
C LEU A 120 -4.61 0.47 -6.56
N SER A 121 -5.78 -0.16 -6.60
CA SER A 121 -6.01 -1.37 -7.40
C SER A 121 -5.87 -1.08 -8.90
N LEU A 122 -6.50 -0.01 -9.40
CA LEU A 122 -6.39 0.39 -10.81
C LEU A 122 -4.96 0.79 -11.20
N LEU A 123 -4.27 1.54 -10.33
CA LEU A 123 -2.85 1.88 -10.55
C LEU A 123 -1.97 0.63 -10.58
N THR A 124 -2.20 -0.31 -9.65
CA THR A 124 -1.42 -1.55 -9.58
C THR A 124 -1.69 -2.44 -10.79
N LEU A 125 -2.94 -2.60 -11.20
CA LEU A 125 -3.30 -3.34 -12.42
C LEU A 125 -2.64 -2.71 -13.66
N SER A 126 -2.74 -1.38 -13.82
CA SER A 126 -2.10 -0.69 -14.95
C SER A 126 -0.59 -0.92 -14.99
N SER A 127 0.07 -0.93 -13.83
CA SER A 127 1.50 -1.23 -13.73
C SER A 127 1.81 -2.68 -14.11
N LEU A 128 1.03 -3.66 -13.62
CA LEU A 128 1.20 -5.08 -13.98
C LEU A 128 1.02 -5.34 -15.47
N LEU A 129 0.02 -4.73 -16.09
CA LEU A 129 -0.24 -4.86 -17.52
C LEU A 129 0.89 -4.24 -18.36
N LYS A 130 1.39 -3.05 -17.96
CA LYS A 130 2.56 -2.42 -18.61
C LYS A 130 3.83 -3.24 -18.49
N GLN A 131 3.98 -3.99 -17.39
CA GLN A 131 5.11 -4.88 -17.17
C GLN A 131 4.99 -6.20 -17.96
N GLY A 132 3.85 -6.48 -18.60
CA GLY A 132 3.61 -7.73 -19.30
C GLY A 132 3.39 -8.92 -18.36
N GLU A 133 2.96 -8.68 -17.12
CA GLU A 133 2.62 -9.76 -16.19
C GLU A 133 1.46 -10.61 -16.78
N PRO A 134 1.57 -11.94 -16.82
CA PRO A 134 0.54 -12.81 -17.39
C PRO A 134 -0.83 -12.62 -16.72
N ALA A 135 -1.88 -12.47 -17.52
CA ALA A 135 -3.23 -12.19 -17.00
C ALA A 135 -3.76 -13.33 -16.11
N GLU A 136 -3.43 -14.57 -16.44
CA GLU A 136 -3.77 -15.77 -15.70
C GLU A 136 -3.11 -15.77 -14.31
N LYS A 137 -1.88 -15.27 -14.21
CA LYS A 137 -1.17 -15.13 -12.93
C LYS A 137 -1.82 -14.06 -12.06
N ILE A 138 -2.24 -12.94 -12.67
CA ILE A 138 -2.99 -11.89 -11.97
C ILE A 138 -4.31 -12.45 -11.45
N LEU A 139 -5.10 -13.08 -12.32
CA LEU A 139 -6.40 -13.66 -11.99
C LEU A 139 -6.30 -14.75 -10.92
N GLY A 140 -5.35 -15.67 -11.06
CA GLY A 140 -5.11 -16.74 -10.09
C GLY A 140 -4.75 -16.21 -8.70
N THR A 141 -3.99 -15.11 -8.63
CA THR A 141 -3.66 -14.46 -7.36
C THR A 141 -4.88 -13.80 -6.72
N ILE A 142 -5.75 -13.16 -7.51
CA ILE A 142 -7.01 -12.60 -7.03
C ILE A 142 -7.91 -13.73 -6.50
N GLY A 143 -8.08 -14.82 -7.26
CA GLY A 143 -8.87 -15.98 -6.83
C GLY A 143 -8.35 -16.62 -5.54
N PHE A 144 -7.03 -16.77 -5.42
CA PHE A 144 -6.40 -17.25 -4.19
C PHE A 144 -6.71 -16.34 -2.97
N ALA A 145 -6.67 -15.02 -3.17
CA ALA A 145 -6.95 -14.07 -2.10
C ALA A 145 -8.42 -14.13 -1.64
N PHE A 146 -9.38 -14.21 -2.58
CA PHE A 146 -10.80 -14.40 -2.24
C PHE A 146 -11.09 -15.74 -1.57
N ARG A 147 -10.41 -16.82 -1.97
CA ARG A 147 -10.49 -18.11 -1.27
C ARG A 147 -10.09 -17.99 0.19
N ASN A 148 -8.98 -17.30 0.48
CA ASN A 148 -8.57 -17.10 1.87
C ASN A 148 -9.54 -16.22 2.65
N LEU A 149 -10.16 -15.24 1.99
CA LEU A 149 -11.22 -14.43 2.57
C LEU A 149 -12.44 -15.28 2.95
N ALA A 150 -12.90 -16.16 2.04
CA ALA A 150 -14.01 -17.09 2.28
C ALA A 150 -13.73 -17.99 3.48
N LEU A 151 -12.56 -18.62 3.49
CA LEU A 151 -12.11 -19.48 4.59
C LEU A 151 -12.03 -18.73 5.94
N THR A 152 -11.78 -17.43 5.91
CA THR A 152 -11.76 -16.59 7.12
C THR A 152 -13.16 -16.36 7.66
N LEU A 153 -14.13 -16.04 6.78
CA LEU A 153 -15.53 -15.87 7.18
C LEU A 153 -16.17 -17.18 7.65
N GLU A 154 -15.68 -18.33 7.18
CA GLU A 154 -16.09 -19.66 7.66
C GLU A 154 -15.38 -20.12 8.95
N GLY A 155 -14.44 -19.33 9.49
CA GLY A 155 -13.68 -19.70 10.68
C GLY A 155 -12.61 -20.79 10.47
N ASN A 156 -12.23 -21.06 9.22
CA ASN A 156 -11.30 -22.12 8.83
C ASN A 156 -9.88 -21.64 8.46
N LEU A 157 -9.60 -20.33 8.50
CA LEU A 157 -8.32 -19.76 8.04
C LEU A 157 -7.10 -20.33 8.77
N GLU A 158 -7.18 -20.47 10.10
CA GLU A 158 -6.05 -20.87 10.96
C GLU A 158 -5.58 -22.31 10.70
N LYS A 159 -6.44 -23.14 10.10
CA LYS A 159 -6.10 -24.50 9.66
C LYS A 159 -5.19 -24.53 8.44
N ILE A 160 -5.16 -23.44 7.66
CA ILE A 160 -4.54 -23.39 6.32
C ILE A 160 -3.36 -22.41 6.30
N VAL A 161 -3.54 -21.20 6.80
CA VAL A 161 -2.49 -20.16 6.81
C VAL A 161 -1.81 -20.17 8.16
N ARG A 162 -0.54 -20.56 8.24
CA ARG A 162 0.21 -20.66 9.52
C ARG A 162 0.87 -19.36 9.97
N ASN A 163 1.06 -18.41 9.06
CA ASN A 163 1.74 -17.16 9.37
C ASN A 163 0.78 -16.17 10.05
N SER A 164 1.09 -15.76 11.28
CA SER A 164 0.24 -14.89 12.11
C SER A 164 -0.01 -13.51 11.48
N TYR A 165 1.00 -12.92 10.83
CA TYR A 165 0.84 -11.64 10.13
C TYR A 165 -0.12 -11.76 8.94
N ALA A 166 0.00 -12.83 8.15
CA ALA A 166 -0.91 -13.09 7.04
C ALA A 166 -2.34 -13.33 7.54
N GLN A 167 -2.52 -14.07 8.64
CA GLN A 167 -3.83 -14.28 9.25
C GLN A 167 -4.49 -12.96 9.67
N GLU A 168 -3.76 -12.12 10.41
CA GLU A 168 -4.29 -10.84 10.89
C GLU A 168 -4.69 -9.92 9.74
N LYS A 169 -3.87 -9.85 8.70
CA LYS A 169 -4.18 -9.07 7.49
C LYS A 169 -5.44 -9.57 6.80
N ILE A 170 -5.61 -10.88 6.66
CA ILE A 170 -6.79 -11.46 6.00
C ILE A 170 -8.03 -11.26 6.87
N LYS A 171 -7.92 -11.35 8.21
CA LYS A 171 -9.00 -11.01 9.14
C LYS A 171 -9.43 -9.54 8.98
N GLN A 172 -8.49 -8.61 8.85
CA GLN A 172 -8.81 -7.20 8.57
C GLN A 172 -9.49 -7.01 7.21
N GLN A 173 -9.03 -7.73 6.18
CA GLN A 173 -9.66 -7.71 4.85
C GLN A 173 -11.10 -8.27 4.91
N ALA A 174 -11.35 -9.31 5.69
CA ALA A 174 -12.66 -9.96 5.81
C ALA A 174 -13.74 -9.01 6.35
N ASN A 175 -13.38 -8.01 7.16
CA ASN A 175 -14.32 -7.00 7.67
C ASN A 175 -15.00 -6.17 6.56
N PHE A 176 -14.42 -6.15 5.36
CA PHE A 176 -14.96 -5.40 4.24
C PHE A 176 -15.92 -6.21 3.36
N TRP A 177 -16.02 -7.52 3.56
CA TRP A 177 -16.73 -8.42 2.66
C TRP A 177 -17.71 -9.33 3.40
N THR A 178 -18.76 -9.72 2.69
CA THR A 178 -19.75 -10.69 3.15
C THR A 178 -19.69 -11.96 2.30
N MET A 179 -20.10 -13.11 2.85
CA MET A 179 -20.13 -14.36 2.08
C MET A 179 -20.93 -14.27 0.77
N PRO A 180 -22.11 -13.62 0.71
CA PRO A 180 -22.81 -13.42 -0.56
C PRO A 180 -22.00 -12.61 -1.58
N GLN A 181 -21.30 -11.55 -1.17
CA GLN A 181 -20.41 -10.79 -2.05
C GLN A 181 -19.23 -11.63 -2.54
N ILE A 182 -18.67 -12.48 -1.68
CA ILE A 182 -17.57 -13.39 -2.05
C ILE A 182 -18.06 -14.43 -3.08
N SER A 183 -19.26 -14.97 -2.92
CA SER A 183 -19.86 -15.89 -3.91
C SER A 183 -19.95 -15.23 -5.28
N LEU A 184 -20.52 -14.02 -5.35
CA LEU A 184 -20.61 -13.27 -6.60
C LEU A 184 -19.23 -12.87 -7.16
N ALA A 185 -18.25 -12.63 -6.29
CA ALA A 185 -16.87 -12.38 -6.71
C ALA A 185 -16.26 -13.62 -7.37
N PHE A 186 -16.52 -14.83 -6.85
CA PHE A 186 -16.09 -16.07 -7.50
C PHE A 186 -16.74 -16.26 -8.86
N ASP A 187 -18.04 -16.01 -9.00
CA ASP A 187 -18.74 -16.09 -10.29
C ASP A 187 -18.08 -15.16 -11.33
N ALA A 188 -17.75 -13.93 -10.92
CA ALA A 188 -17.04 -12.99 -11.78
C ALA A 188 -15.64 -13.49 -12.15
N ILE A 189 -14.87 -14.01 -11.18
CA ILE A 189 -13.53 -14.55 -11.41
C ILE A 189 -13.55 -15.74 -12.38
N PHE A 190 -14.48 -16.69 -12.21
CA PHE A 190 -14.61 -17.85 -13.08
C PHE A 190 -15.06 -17.46 -14.49
N THR A 191 -15.99 -16.51 -14.60
CA THR A 191 -16.40 -15.96 -15.89
C THR A 191 -15.23 -15.32 -16.61
N THR A 192 -14.40 -14.55 -15.91
CA THR A 192 -13.18 -13.96 -16.47
C THR A 192 -12.17 -15.03 -16.88
N ASP A 193 -11.95 -16.08 -16.07
CA ASP A 193 -11.04 -17.18 -16.43
C ASP A 193 -11.46 -17.87 -17.74
N LEU A 194 -12.76 -18.14 -17.89
CA LEU A 194 -13.32 -18.73 -19.10
C LEU A 194 -13.04 -17.85 -20.34
N ARG A 195 -13.29 -16.54 -20.23
CA ARG A 195 -13.07 -15.58 -21.33
C ARG A 195 -11.60 -15.44 -21.70
N LEU A 196 -10.69 -15.46 -20.72
CA LEU A 196 -9.25 -15.43 -20.98
C LEU A 196 -8.80 -16.70 -21.74
N ARG A 197 -9.35 -17.86 -21.39
CA ARG A 197 -9.02 -19.14 -22.06
C ARG A 197 -9.54 -19.22 -23.49
N GLN A 198 -10.68 -18.60 -23.77
CA GLN A 198 -11.29 -18.59 -25.10
C GLN A 198 -10.48 -17.75 -26.12
N ARG A 199 -9.50 -16.95 -25.69
CA ARG A 199 -8.60 -16.12 -26.52
C ARG A 199 -9.28 -15.13 -27.49
N GLU A 200 -10.60 -15.03 -27.47
CA GLU A 200 -11.39 -14.08 -28.26
C GLU A 200 -11.37 -12.66 -27.67
N HIS A 201 -10.89 -12.52 -26.42
CA HIS A 201 -10.97 -11.28 -25.65
C HIS A 201 -9.58 -10.71 -25.33
N ASN A 202 -9.48 -9.38 -25.27
CA ASN A 202 -8.27 -8.69 -24.83
C ASN A 202 -8.08 -8.88 -23.31
N PRO A 203 -6.98 -9.54 -22.85
CA PRO A 203 -6.79 -9.84 -21.44
C PRO A 203 -6.78 -8.62 -20.52
N SER A 204 -6.28 -7.48 -21.01
CA SER A 204 -6.25 -6.23 -20.24
C SER A 204 -7.65 -5.71 -19.97
N MET A 205 -8.54 -5.83 -20.95
CA MET A 205 -9.93 -5.38 -20.84
C MET A 205 -10.73 -6.29 -19.91
N GLU A 206 -10.53 -7.61 -20.00
CA GLU A 206 -11.21 -8.55 -19.11
C GLU A 206 -10.79 -8.38 -17.65
N LEU A 207 -9.50 -8.16 -17.38
CA LEU A 207 -9.02 -7.87 -16.03
C LEU A 207 -9.56 -6.52 -15.51
N LEU A 208 -9.58 -5.48 -16.34
CA LEU A 208 -10.14 -4.19 -15.94
C LEU A 208 -11.64 -4.30 -15.62
N ALA A 209 -12.40 -5.01 -16.46
CA ALA A 209 -13.82 -5.28 -16.25
C ALA A 209 -14.04 -6.06 -14.95
N LEU A 210 -13.23 -7.09 -14.69
CA LEU A 210 -13.27 -7.83 -13.43
C LEU A 210 -13.07 -6.92 -12.22
N ILE A 211 -12.01 -6.09 -12.22
CA ILE A 211 -11.73 -5.17 -11.10
C ILE A 211 -12.93 -4.24 -10.84
N ASN A 212 -13.52 -3.66 -11.90
CA ASN A 212 -14.70 -2.80 -11.77
C ASN A 212 -15.93 -3.54 -11.23
N THR A 213 -16.18 -4.77 -11.70
CA THR A 213 -17.25 -5.63 -11.18
C THR A 213 -17.05 -5.90 -9.70
N LEU A 214 -15.84 -6.28 -9.29
CA LEU A 214 -15.52 -6.56 -7.89
C LEU A 214 -15.74 -5.33 -7.00
N PHE A 215 -15.37 -4.13 -7.45
CA PHE A 215 -15.66 -2.90 -6.71
C PHE A 215 -17.15 -2.59 -6.62
N THR A 216 -17.90 -2.84 -7.69
CA THR A 216 -19.36 -2.68 -7.69
C THR A 216 -20.03 -3.62 -6.69
N LEU A 217 -19.63 -4.90 -6.68
CA LEU A 217 -20.12 -5.88 -5.71
C LEU A 217 -19.79 -5.48 -4.26
N SER A 218 -18.60 -4.93 -4.06
CA SER A 218 -18.12 -4.50 -2.75
C SER A 218 -18.93 -3.33 -2.13
N LYS A 219 -19.65 -2.58 -2.97
CA LYS A 219 -20.48 -1.43 -2.60
C LYS A 219 -21.95 -1.80 -2.33
N ARG A 220 -22.39 -3.01 -2.72
CA ARG A 220 -23.77 -3.48 -2.48
C ARG A 220 -24.00 -3.82 -1.02
N ASP A 221 -25.14 -3.42 -0.48
CA ASP A 221 -25.53 -3.78 0.88
C ASP A 221 -25.87 -5.27 0.98
N ALA A 222 -25.61 -5.87 2.15
CA ALA A 222 -25.85 -7.30 2.38
C ALA A 222 -27.34 -7.70 2.22
N SER A 223 -28.26 -6.75 2.36
CA SER A 223 -29.70 -6.93 2.12
C SER A 223 -30.02 -7.04 0.63
N GLU A 224 -29.39 -6.23 -0.23
CA GLU A 224 -29.63 -6.23 -1.68
C GLU A 224 -29.12 -7.50 -2.38
N VAL A 225 -28.11 -8.16 -1.80
CA VAL A 225 -27.52 -9.38 -2.38
C VAL A 225 -28.39 -10.64 -2.12
N LYS A 226 -29.24 -10.63 -1.09
CA LYS A 226 -30.12 -11.77 -0.78
C LYS A 226 -31.31 -11.91 -1.74
N ASP A 227 -31.77 -10.81 -2.34
CA ASP A 227 -32.96 -10.84 -3.22
C ASP A 227 -32.64 -11.39 -4.62
N THR A 228 -31.38 -11.33 -5.07
CA THR A 228 -30.96 -11.96 -6.34
C THR A 228 -30.92 -13.48 -6.31
N ASN A 229 -30.81 -14.12 -5.13
CA ASN A 229 -30.77 -15.58 -4.99
C ASN A 229 -32.13 -16.23 -4.70
N LYS A 230 -33.24 -15.46 -4.76
CA LYS A 230 -34.61 -15.99 -4.61
C LYS A 230 -35.34 -16.23 -5.94
N ILE A 231 -34.68 -15.97 -7.07
CA ILE A 231 -35.22 -16.21 -8.41
C ILE A 231 -34.32 -17.23 -9.10
N THR A 232 -34.35 -18.47 -8.64
CA THR A 232 -33.90 -19.64 -9.39
C THR A 232 -34.56 -20.89 -8.85
#